data_AF-A0A0X3PV60-F1
#
_entry.id   AF-A0A0X3PV60-F1
#
_cell.length_a   1.000
_cell.length_b   1.000
_cell.length_c   1.000
_cell.angle_alpha   90.00
_cell.angle_beta   90.00
_cell.angle_gamma   90.00
#
_symmetry.space_group_name_H-M   'P 1'
#
loop_
_entity.id
_entity.type
_entity.pdbx_description
1 polymer ?
#
loop_
_entity_poly.entity_id
_entity_poly.type
_entity_poly.pdbx_seq_one_letter_code
_entity_poly.pdbx_strand_id
1 'polypeptide(L)'
;MGVLSAVGFCYAVLRTWFWARRAGVLSLDAVLVFKLLAYSASAFANAFFITIFGIAFYQLVMYKNQGIFMLTLPSDDTFLLSYLASATVLKFIDLVHIFAMQCTVDIYLIDWERPSQPSAAAQSTTSYFYPPKEHLEKGDLLSGRLPDVEIQKPTNTPVSNGVSGTGVPIWRTVLVANEWNEIQACRKTYPTFTIFVAMLILGVIGIENIASRDPFVSLSTNPLRYNSPSNPVFRLALIIVVFGFLGFFEIAFRVLVWERFFTDDLRNFADLCSVVNISVFVLAQRNFGYYIHGHSPAGRADVNLPGIVSILSSVQCDAIPRRGISPESDDHTYLMALPSGLYSSLERLLAPARNTSGAMNMSSFLSHETGQAVNRFLIGFISRVSFSAF
;
A
#
# COMPACT_ATOMS: atom_id res chain seq x y z
N MET A 1 -2.73 -14.78 28.67
CA MET A 1 -2.01 -15.61 27.67
C MET A 1 -2.97 -16.50 26.89
N GLY A 2 -3.38 -17.67 27.40
CA GLY A 2 -4.14 -18.67 26.62
C GLY A 2 -5.37 -18.15 25.89
N VAL A 3 -6.20 -17.32 26.56
CA VAL A 3 -7.40 -16.72 25.95
C VAL A 3 -7.05 -15.79 24.78
N LEU A 4 -6.09 -14.88 24.96
CA LEU A 4 -5.67 -13.95 23.90
C LEU A 4 -5.00 -14.69 22.73
N SER A 5 -4.24 -15.75 23.01
CA SER A 5 -3.66 -16.60 21.96
C SER A 5 -4.73 -17.35 21.18
N ALA A 6 -5.79 -17.86 21.84
CA ALA A 6 -6.90 -18.52 21.17
C ALA A 6 -7.68 -17.57 20.25
N VAL A 7 -8.02 -16.37 20.76
CA VAL A 7 -8.66 -15.32 19.95
C VAL A 7 -7.75 -14.90 18.79
N GLY A 8 -6.45 -14.73 19.06
CA GLY A 8 -5.45 -14.42 18.05
C GLY A 8 -5.35 -15.50 16.95
N PHE A 9 -5.45 -16.78 17.33
CA PHE A 9 -5.48 -17.87 16.37
C PHE A 9 -6.73 -17.85 15.50
N CYS A 10 -7.92 -17.64 16.09
CA CYS A 10 -9.16 -17.46 15.32
C CYS A 10 -9.04 -16.29 14.32
N TYR A 11 -8.45 -15.17 14.75
CA TYR A 11 -8.16 -14.04 13.87
C TYR A 11 -7.19 -14.41 12.74
N ALA A 12 -6.13 -15.18 13.03
CA ALA A 12 -5.20 -15.67 12.01
C ALA A 12 -5.87 -16.60 10.99
N VAL A 13 -6.77 -17.49 11.43
CA VAL A 13 -7.57 -18.35 10.55
C VAL A 13 -8.46 -17.50 9.63
N LEU A 14 -9.18 -16.52 10.17
CA LEU A 14 -10.01 -15.61 9.37
C LEU A 14 -9.18 -14.85 8.33
N ARG A 15 -8.03 -14.31 8.73
CA ARG A 15 -7.11 -13.59 7.83
C ARG A 15 -6.57 -14.52 6.72
N THR A 16 -6.24 -15.76 7.06
CA THR A 16 -5.82 -16.78 6.10
C THR A 16 -6.94 -17.11 5.11
N TRP A 17 -8.17 -17.26 5.59
CA TRP A 17 -9.34 -17.52 4.77
C TRP A 17 -9.62 -16.38 3.77
N PHE A 18 -9.60 -15.12 4.23
CA PHE A 18 -9.75 -13.97 3.34
C PHE A 18 -8.63 -13.88 2.30
N TRP A 19 -7.39 -14.23 2.68
CA TRP A 19 -6.29 -14.32 1.72
C TRP A 19 -6.52 -15.43 0.70
N ALA A 20 -6.96 -16.62 1.13
CA ALA A 20 -7.24 -17.75 0.24
C ALA A 20 -8.32 -17.42 -0.80
N ARG A 21 -9.39 -16.75 -0.38
CA ARG A 21 -10.45 -16.28 -1.30
C ARG A 21 -9.92 -15.30 -2.34
N ARG A 22 -9.06 -14.36 -1.94
CA ARG A 22 -8.43 -13.38 -2.84
C ARG A 22 -7.37 -13.98 -3.77
N ALA A 23 -6.70 -15.05 -3.33
CA ALA A 23 -5.74 -15.79 -4.14
C ALA A 23 -6.39 -16.80 -5.10
N GLY A 24 -7.69 -17.10 -4.92
CA GLY A 24 -8.39 -18.11 -5.72
C GLY A 24 -7.96 -19.55 -5.41
N VAL A 25 -7.39 -19.79 -4.23
CA VAL A 25 -6.92 -21.12 -3.81
C VAL A 25 -8.12 -21.95 -3.33
N LEU A 26 -8.45 -23.00 -4.09
CA LEU A 26 -9.59 -23.89 -3.83
C LEU A 26 -9.19 -25.14 -3.02
N SER A 27 -7.90 -25.48 -2.98
CA SER A 27 -7.37 -26.67 -2.30
C SER A 27 -6.53 -26.31 -1.07
N LEU A 28 -6.44 -27.26 -0.12
CA LEU A 28 -5.48 -27.18 0.97
C LEU A 28 -4.07 -27.38 0.40
N ASP A 29 -3.40 -26.27 0.12
CA ASP A 29 -2.05 -26.22 -0.41
C ASP A 29 -1.02 -25.91 0.70
N ALA A 30 0.24 -26.33 0.51
CA ALA A 30 1.35 -26.02 1.42
C ALA A 30 1.51 -24.50 1.62
N VAL A 31 1.21 -23.72 0.59
CA VAL A 31 1.20 -22.25 0.67
C VAL A 31 0.18 -21.75 1.71
N LEU A 32 -1.01 -22.34 1.76
CA LEU A 32 -2.05 -21.96 2.72
C LEU A 32 -1.61 -22.26 4.16
N VAL A 33 -0.99 -23.42 4.38
CA VAL A 33 -0.44 -23.81 5.68
C VAL A 33 0.64 -22.83 6.11
N PHE A 34 1.56 -22.48 5.21
CA PHE A 34 2.59 -21.48 5.50
C PHE A 34 2.00 -20.11 5.84
N LYS A 35 0.95 -19.66 5.11
CA LYS A 35 0.24 -18.42 5.44
C LYS A 35 -0.40 -18.47 6.83
N LEU A 36 -1.04 -19.59 7.18
CA LEU A 36 -1.64 -19.76 8.50
C LEU A 36 -0.59 -19.67 9.61
N LEU A 37 0.56 -20.34 9.44
CA LEU A 37 1.65 -20.30 10.41
C LEU A 37 2.20 -18.87 10.57
N ALA A 38 2.44 -18.15 9.47
CA ALA A 38 2.92 -16.78 9.51
C ALA A 38 1.93 -15.83 10.20
N TYR A 39 0.65 -15.89 9.85
CA TYR A 39 -0.37 -15.07 10.52
C TYR A 39 -0.58 -15.45 11.99
N SER A 40 -0.44 -16.74 12.34
CA SER A 40 -0.50 -17.19 13.73
C SER A 40 0.69 -16.70 14.53
N ALA A 41 1.90 -16.70 13.95
CA ALA A 41 3.09 -16.15 14.59
C ALA A 41 2.89 -14.67 14.97
N SER A 42 2.34 -13.86 14.05
CA SER A 42 1.97 -12.47 14.37
C SER A 42 0.96 -12.37 15.51
N ALA A 43 -0.08 -13.21 15.49
CA ALA A 43 -1.15 -13.14 16.49
C ALA A 43 -0.63 -13.53 17.88
N PHE A 44 0.21 -14.57 17.96
CA PHE A 44 0.86 -14.99 19.20
C PHE A 44 1.86 -13.95 19.71
N ALA A 45 2.66 -13.33 18.83
CA ALA A 45 3.56 -12.24 19.21
C ALA A 45 2.80 -11.10 19.89
N ASN A 46 1.69 -10.65 19.28
CA ASN A 46 0.85 -9.59 19.84
C ASN A 46 0.20 -10.01 21.17
N ALA A 47 -0.30 -11.25 21.27
CA ALA A 47 -0.91 -11.77 22.50
C ALA A 47 0.09 -11.86 23.67
N PHE A 48 1.31 -12.32 23.40
CA PHE A 48 2.40 -12.35 24.37
C PHE A 48 2.78 -10.94 24.80
N PHE A 49 2.99 -10.03 23.85
CA PHE A 49 3.32 -8.64 24.15
C PHE A 49 2.26 -7.95 25.01
N ILE A 50 0.98 -8.02 24.63
CA ILE A 50 -0.13 -7.41 25.38
C ILE A 50 -0.20 -7.95 26.81
N THR A 51 -0.04 -9.27 26.98
CA THR A 51 -0.13 -9.86 28.32
C THR A 51 1.08 -9.51 29.18
N ILE A 52 2.31 -9.56 28.63
CA ILE A 52 3.53 -9.16 29.36
C ILE A 52 3.42 -7.69 29.78
N PHE A 53 3.01 -6.82 28.86
CA PHE A 53 2.77 -5.42 29.15
C PHE A 53 1.72 -5.24 30.25
N GLY A 54 0.58 -5.94 30.15
CA GLY A 54 -0.48 -5.87 31.16
C GLY A 54 -0.01 -6.29 32.55
N ILE A 55 0.76 -7.38 32.66
CA ILE A 55 1.36 -7.83 33.93
C ILE A 55 2.37 -6.81 34.44
N ALA A 56 3.29 -6.35 33.59
CA ALA A 56 4.34 -5.42 33.98
C ALA A 56 3.76 -4.06 34.43
N PHE A 57 2.76 -3.57 33.70
CA PHE A 57 2.04 -2.33 34.03
C PHE A 57 1.21 -2.47 35.30
N TYR A 58 0.49 -3.58 35.47
CA TYR A 58 -0.24 -3.88 36.71
C TYR A 58 0.70 -3.88 37.92
N GLN A 59 1.84 -4.57 37.81
CA GLN A 59 2.83 -4.60 38.88
C GLN A 59 3.42 -3.22 39.15
N LEU A 60 3.76 -2.43 38.12
CA LEU A 60 4.25 -1.06 38.29
C LEU A 60 3.26 -0.20 39.07
N VAL A 61 2.01 -0.15 38.64
CA VAL A 61 0.97 0.70 39.24
C VAL A 61 0.66 0.25 40.66
N MET A 62 0.38 -1.05 40.85
CA MET A 62 0.01 -1.57 42.16
C MET A 62 1.19 -1.51 43.14
N TYR A 63 2.42 -1.73 42.70
CA TYR A 63 3.61 -1.65 43.55
C TYR A 63 3.89 -0.23 44.03
N LYS A 64 3.79 0.76 43.14
CA LYS A 64 4.02 2.17 43.50
C LYS A 64 2.87 2.79 44.30
N ASN A 65 1.67 2.19 44.23
CA ASN A 65 0.49 2.66 44.95
C ASN A 65 0.24 1.90 46.27
N GLN A 66 1.22 1.16 46.81
CA GLN A 66 1.04 0.45 48.08
C GLN A 66 1.24 1.39 49.27
N GLY A 67 0.22 1.51 50.13
CA GLY A 67 0.37 2.14 51.46
C GLY A 67 0.88 1.19 52.54
N ILE A 68 0.69 -0.12 52.34
CA ILE A 68 1.14 -1.21 53.22
C ILE A 68 1.69 -2.31 52.31
N PHE A 69 2.79 -2.97 52.71
CA PHE A 69 3.43 -4.03 51.93
C PHE A 69 2.48 -5.21 51.70
N MET A 70 1.83 -5.25 50.54
CA MET A 70 0.86 -6.29 50.18
C MET A 70 1.25 -7.09 48.93
N LEU A 71 1.97 -6.49 47.98
CA LEU A 71 2.40 -7.17 46.76
C LEU A 71 3.93 -7.20 46.70
N THR A 72 4.47 -8.41 46.75
CA THR A 72 5.90 -8.71 46.60
C THR A 72 6.31 -8.65 45.13
N LEU A 73 7.48 -8.08 44.83
CA LEU A 73 8.02 -8.17 43.48
C LEU A 73 8.34 -9.63 43.14
N PRO A 74 8.10 -10.08 41.89
CA PRO A 74 8.56 -11.40 41.46
C PRO A 74 10.07 -11.50 41.65
N SER A 75 10.53 -12.58 42.28
CA SER A 75 11.96 -12.86 42.46
C SER A 75 12.61 -13.36 41.17
N ASP A 76 11.81 -13.89 40.24
CA ASP A 76 12.25 -14.48 38.98
C ASP A 76 11.63 -13.75 37.78
N ASP A 77 12.48 -13.17 36.93
CA ASP A 77 12.13 -12.46 35.71
C ASP A 77 12.41 -13.29 34.44
N THR A 78 12.89 -14.53 34.57
CA THR A 78 13.18 -15.44 33.45
C THR A 78 11.93 -15.74 32.61
N PHE A 79 10.76 -15.85 33.25
CA PHE A 79 9.48 -15.93 32.58
C PHE A 79 9.27 -14.70 31.68
N LEU A 80 9.44 -13.49 32.20
CA LEU A 80 9.23 -12.29 31.39
C LEU A 80 10.18 -12.24 30.20
N LEU A 81 11.47 -12.55 30.44
CA LEU A 81 12.48 -12.53 29.40
C LEU A 81 12.20 -13.56 28.28
N SER A 82 11.84 -14.80 28.64
CA SER A 82 11.54 -15.86 27.68
C SER A 82 10.33 -15.56 26.80
N TYR A 83 9.25 -15.01 27.38
CA TYR A 83 8.09 -14.60 26.59
C TYR A 83 8.38 -13.36 25.74
N LEU A 84 9.17 -12.40 26.22
CA LEU A 84 9.57 -11.23 25.42
C LEU A 84 10.46 -11.63 24.25
N ALA A 85 11.41 -12.53 24.48
CA ALA A 85 12.25 -13.11 23.42
C ALA A 85 11.40 -13.86 22.39
N SER A 86 10.46 -14.69 22.85
CA SER A 86 9.53 -15.42 21.98
C SER A 86 8.67 -14.46 21.15
N ALA A 87 8.11 -13.42 21.77
CA ALA A 87 7.33 -12.40 21.06
C ALA A 87 8.16 -11.66 20.01
N THR A 88 9.42 -11.35 20.32
CA THR A 88 10.35 -10.66 19.40
C THR A 88 10.68 -11.55 18.19
N VAL A 89 11.00 -12.82 18.41
CA VAL A 89 11.29 -13.77 17.31
C VAL A 89 10.06 -13.97 16.42
N LEU A 90 8.89 -14.19 17.02
CA LEU A 90 7.65 -14.35 16.27
C LEU A 90 7.28 -13.08 15.48
N LYS A 91 7.54 -11.89 16.04
CA LYS A 91 7.29 -10.63 15.35
C LYS A 91 8.29 -10.38 14.21
N PHE A 92 9.53 -10.84 14.36
CA PHE A 92 10.51 -10.82 13.28
C PHE A 92 10.08 -11.71 12.11
N ILE A 93 9.56 -12.91 12.39
CA ILE A 93 9.00 -13.80 11.34
C ILE A 93 7.84 -13.12 10.59
N ASP A 94 6.93 -12.46 11.32
CA ASP A 94 5.84 -11.67 10.72
C ASP A 94 6.38 -10.52 9.84
N LEU A 95 7.41 -9.81 10.29
CA LEU A 95 8.04 -8.75 9.50
C LEU A 95 8.66 -9.27 8.21
N VAL A 96 9.37 -10.41 8.25
CA VAL A 96 9.90 -11.07 7.05
C VAL A 96 8.78 -11.50 6.12
N HIS A 97 7.67 -12.03 6.66
CA HIS A 97 6.51 -12.41 5.86
C HIS A 97 5.85 -11.22 5.16
N ILE A 98 5.69 -10.09 5.86
CA ILE A 98 5.15 -8.85 5.29
C ILE A 98 6.07 -8.33 4.18
N PHE A 99 7.38 -8.32 4.41
CA PHE A 99 8.36 -7.89 3.41
C PHE A 99 8.31 -8.77 2.17
N ALA A 100 8.30 -10.10 2.34
CA ALA A 100 8.16 -11.04 1.24
C ALA A 100 6.86 -10.81 0.45
N MET A 101 5.74 -10.52 1.13
CA MET A 101 4.48 -10.19 0.48
C MET A 101 4.55 -8.90 -0.33
N GLN A 102 5.22 -7.87 0.19
CA GLN A 102 5.39 -6.59 -0.50
C GLN A 102 6.25 -6.74 -1.77
N CYS A 103 7.27 -7.60 -1.74
CA CYS A 103 8.10 -7.89 -2.91
C CYS A 103 7.40 -8.72 -4.00
N THR A 104 6.21 -9.28 -3.72
CA THR A 104 5.45 -10.11 -4.68
C THR A 104 4.30 -9.37 -5.35
N VAL A 105 4.14 -8.07 -5.08
CA VAL A 105 3.07 -7.26 -5.68
C VAL A 105 3.51 -6.77 -7.06
N ASP A 106 2.72 -7.08 -8.08
CA ASP A 106 2.93 -6.55 -9.43
C ASP A 106 2.19 -5.22 -9.59
N ILE A 107 2.88 -4.20 -10.08
CA ILE A 107 2.32 -2.85 -10.30
C ILE A 107 2.44 -2.51 -11.78
N TYR A 108 1.32 -2.13 -12.37
CA TYR A 108 1.21 -1.77 -13.78
C TYR A 108 0.79 -0.31 -13.90
N LEU A 109 1.58 0.48 -14.61
CA LEU A 109 1.27 1.86 -14.96
C LEU A 109 0.60 1.87 -16.34
N ILE A 110 -0.62 2.39 -16.40
CA ILE A 110 -1.47 2.38 -17.58
C ILE A 110 -1.53 3.79 -18.14
N ASP A 111 -0.93 3.99 -19.31
CA ASP A 111 -0.94 5.28 -19.99
C ASP A 111 -2.13 5.35 -20.95
N TRP A 112 -3.04 6.28 -20.71
CA TRP A 112 -4.26 6.47 -21.49
C TRP A 112 -4.07 7.29 -22.76
N GLU A 113 -2.91 7.92 -22.93
CA GLU A 113 -2.63 8.74 -24.09
C GLU A 113 -2.42 7.87 -25.34
N ARG A 114 -2.88 8.40 -26.47
CA ARG A 114 -2.75 7.72 -27.75
C ARG A 114 -1.65 8.40 -28.55
N PRO A 115 -0.81 7.64 -29.29
CA PRO A 115 0.17 8.25 -30.19
C PRO A 115 -0.57 9.15 -31.18
N SER A 116 -0.15 10.41 -31.29
CA SER A 116 -0.70 11.29 -32.32
C SER A 116 -0.39 10.67 -33.68
N GLN A 117 -1.45 10.32 -34.42
CA GLN A 117 -1.27 10.05 -35.84
C GLN A 117 -0.67 11.31 -36.46
N PRO A 118 0.42 11.21 -37.24
CA PRO A 118 0.90 12.35 -37.99
C PRO A 118 -0.24 12.78 -38.89
N SER A 119 -0.81 13.94 -38.60
CA SER A 119 -1.92 14.50 -39.35
C SER A 119 -1.45 14.67 -40.79
N ALA A 120 -1.93 13.82 -41.70
CA ALA A 120 -2.04 14.19 -43.09
C ALA A 120 -2.94 15.44 -43.12
N ALA A 121 -2.31 16.60 -43.31
CA ALA A 121 -2.89 17.92 -43.51
C ALA A 121 -4.10 18.27 -42.63
N ALA A 122 -3.90 19.17 -41.68
CA ALA A 122 -4.96 19.89 -40.99
C ALA A 122 -5.98 20.48 -42.00
N GLN A 123 -7.17 19.89 -42.07
CA GLN A 123 -8.39 20.63 -42.33
C GLN A 123 -9.15 20.71 -41.01
N SER A 124 -9.13 21.91 -40.46
CA SER A 124 -9.90 22.34 -39.32
C SER A 124 -11.38 22.08 -39.54
N THR A 125 -11.91 21.05 -38.88
CA THR A 125 -13.34 20.95 -38.61
C THR A 125 -13.52 20.54 -37.16
N THR A 126 -13.91 21.53 -36.36
CA THR A 126 -14.43 21.37 -35.00
C THR A 126 -15.66 20.45 -35.07
N SER A 127 -15.55 19.23 -34.57
CA SER A 127 -16.72 18.42 -34.27
C SER A 127 -16.55 17.79 -32.89
N TYR A 128 -17.42 18.20 -31.97
CA TYR A 128 -17.64 17.51 -30.72
C TYR A 128 -18.15 16.10 -31.05
N PHE A 129 -17.34 15.08 -30.76
CA PHE A 129 -17.69 13.68 -30.97
C PHE A 129 -18.63 13.23 -29.84
N TYR A 130 -19.93 13.17 -30.12
CA TYR A 130 -20.84 12.31 -29.36
C TYR A 130 -20.66 10.88 -29.87
N PRO A 131 -20.40 9.88 -29.01
CA PRO A 131 -20.41 8.49 -29.43
C PRO A 131 -21.84 8.07 -29.80
N PRO A 132 -22.05 7.25 -30.85
CA PRO A 132 -23.36 6.70 -31.16
C PRO A 132 -23.82 5.77 -30.03
N LYS A 133 -25.08 5.90 -29.62
CA LYS A 133 -25.74 4.91 -28.78
C LYS A 133 -26.04 3.68 -29.64
N GLU A 134 -25.14 2.70 -29.67
CA GLU A 134 -25.49 1.36 -30.14
C GLU A 134 -26.28 0.64 -29.05
N HIS A 135 -27.56 0.40 -29.35
CA HIS A 135 -28.39 -0.57 -28.66
C HIS A 135 -27.85 -1.96 -29.00
N LEU A 136 -27.27 -2.68 -28.02
CA LEU A 136 -26.94 -4.09 -28.16
C LEU A 136 -27.56 -4.91 -27.02
N GLU A 137 -28.26 -5.98 -27.41
CA GLU A 137 -29.16 -6.77 -26.59
C GLU A 137 -28.45 -7.52 -25.45
N LYS A 138 -29.16 -7.68 -24.32
CA LYS A 138 -28.73 -8.31 -23.05
C LYS A 138 -28.42 -9.83 -23.14
N GLY A 139 -28.34 -10.42 -24.33
CA GLY A 139 -28.34 -11.88 -24.54
C GLY A 139 -27.02 -12.60 -24.31
N ASP A 140 -25.86 -11.94 -24.42
CA ASP A 140 -24.56 -12.62 -24.46
C ASP A 140 -23.80 -12.70 -23.13
N LEU A 141 -24.38 -12.20 -22.03
CA LEU A 141 -23.71 -12.04 -20.72
C LEU A 141 -23.50 -13.33 -19.90
N LEU A 142 -23.82 -14.52 -20.44
CA LEU A 142 -23.67 -15.81 -19.74
C LEU A 142 -22.68 -16.78 -20.39
N SER A 143 -22.10 -16.43 -21.53
CA SER A 143 -21.10 -17.26 -22.20
C SER A 143 -19.71 -16.71 -21.86
N GLY A 144 -19.02 -17.33 -20.91
CA GLY A 144 -17.66 -16.96 -20.44
C GLY A 144 -16.55 -17.13 -21.49
N ARG A 145 -16.77 -16.70 -22.73
CA ARG A 145 -15.81 -16.73 -23.84
C ARG A 145 -15.26 -15.32 -24.07
N LEU A 146 -13.99 -15.13 -23.74
CA LEU A 146 -13.21 -13.99 -24.21
C LEU A 146 -12.92 -14.18 -25.71
N PRO A 147 -13.03 -13.16 -26.58
CA PRO A 147 -12.67 -13.29 -27.98
C PRO A 147 -11.15 -13.42 -28.14
N ASP A 148 -10.73 -14.36 -28.98
CA ASP A 148 -9.33 -14.60 -29.33
C ASP A 148 -8.74 -13.35 -30.01
N VAL A 149 -7.63 -12.84 -29.47
CA VAL A 149 -6.87 -11.74 -30.08
C VAL A 149 -6.02 -12.34 -31.20
N GLU A 150 -6.47 -12.16 -32.43
CA GLU A 150 -5.73 -12.59 -33.62
C GLU A 150 -4.57 -11.61 -33.88
N ILE A 151 -3.33 -12.10 -33.72
CA ILE A 151 -2.10 -11.34 -33.97
C ILE A 151 -1.90 -11.25 -35.49
N GLN A 152 -2.17 -10.09 -36.07
CA GLN A 152 -1.87 -9.85 -37.49
C GLN A 152 -0.35 -9.90 -37.75
N LYS A 153 0.03 -10.72 -38.73
CA LYS A 153 1.40 -10.87 -39.24
C LYS A 153 1.83 -9.59 -39.99
N PRO A 154 3.05 -9.07 -39.81
CA PRO A 154 3.47 -7.81 -40.41
C PRO A 154 3.60 -7.93 -41.93
N THR A 155 2.89 -7.06 -42.66
CA THR A 155 3.04 -6.87 -44.11
C THR A 155 4.26 -5.99 -44.37
N ASN A 156 5.21 -6.51 -45.15
CA ASN A 156 6.43 -5.80 -45.54
C ASN A 156 6.08 -4.57 -46.40
N THR A 157 6.25 -3.38 -45.84
CA THR A 157 6.40 -2.12 -46.58
C THR A 157 7.78 -1.52 -46.24
N PRO A 158 8.49 -0.93 -47.22
CA PRO A 158 9.87 -0.51 -47.03
C PRO A 158 9.96 0.67 -46.07
N VAL A 159 10.83 0.53 -45.07
CA VAL A 159 11.14 1.53 -44.04
C VAL A 159 11.90 2.69 -44.69
N SER A 160 11.25 3.85 -44.79
CA SER A 160 11.94 5.12 -45.03
C SER A 160 12.63 5.55 -43.74
N ASN A 161 13.95 5.68 -43.78
CA ASN A 161 14.77 6.23 -42.70
C ASN A 161 14.43 7.71 -42.46
N GLY A 162 13.48 7.95 -41.57
CA GLY A 162 13.26 9.21 -40.88
C GLY A 162 12.81 8.85 -39.47
N VAL A 163 13.50 9.33 -38.45
CA VAL A 163 13.06 9.20 -37.05
C VAL A 163 11.86 10.12 -36.86
N SER A 164 10.70 9.72 -37.39
CA SER A 164 9.41 10.33 -37.09
C SER A 164 8.82 9.60 -35.89
N GLY A 165 9.32 9.95 -34.70
CA GLY A 165 8.84 9.45 -33.43
C GLY A 165 7.45 9.99 -33.11
N THR A 166 6.41 9.40 -33.68
CA THR A 166 5.00 9.61 -33.30
C THR A 166 4.65 8.74 -32.09
N GLY A 167 5.53 8.68 -31.10
CA GLY A 167 5.35 7.93 -29.87
C GLY A 167 4.83 8.83 -28.76
N VAL A 168 3.96 8.30 -27.90
CA VAL A 168 3.58 8.97 -26.65
C VAL A 168 4.85 9.15 -25.80
N PRO A 169 5.12 10.34 -25.26
CA PRO A 169 6.34 10.57 -24.53
C PRO A 169 6.28 9.88 -23.14
N ILE A 170 7.38 9.20 -22.78
CA ILE A 170 7.44 8.31 -21.60
C ILE A 170 7.56 9.03 -20.26
N TRP A 171 7.82 10.35 -20.26
CA TRP A 171 8.15 11.11 -19.05
C TRP A 171 7.07 11.01 -17.96
N ARG A 172 5.80 10.91 -18.35
CA ARG A 172 4.66 10.80 -17.41
C ARG A 172 4.73 9.51 -16.61
N THR A 173 5.02 8.40 -17.27
CA THR A 173 5.18 7.09 -16.61
C THR A 173 6.38 7.11 -15.66
N VAL A 174 7.48 7.73 -16.07
CA VAL A 174 8.67 7.90 -15.23
C VAL A 174 8.37 8.78 -14.02
N LEU A 175 7.63 9.88 -14.20
CA LEU A 175 7.21 10.77 -13.12
C LEU A 175 6.35 10.03 -12.09
N VAL A 176 5.29 9.33 -12.54
CA VAL A 176 4.43 8.55 -11.64
C VAL A 176 5.20 7.45 -10.92
N ALA A 177 6.13 6.79 -11.62
CA ALA A 177 7.00 5.78 -10.99
C ALA A 177 7.91 6.38 -9.92
N ASN A 178 8.46 7.57 -10.15
CA ASN A 178 9.30 8.27 -9.16
C ASN A 178 8.49 8.64 -7.92
N GLU A 179 7.34 9.29 -8.11
CA GLU A 179 6.46 9.69 -7.01
C GLU A 179 5.94 8.50 -6.21
N TRP A 180 5.62 7.39 -6.88
CA TRP A 180 5.27 6.14 -6.22
C TRP A 180 6.41 5.61 -5.32
N ASN A 181 7.65 5.68 -5.80
CA ASN A 181 8.82 5.26 -5.04
C ASN A 181 9.05 6.15 -3.79
N GLU A 182 8.81 7.44 -3.90
CA GLU A 182 8.90 8.37 -2.76
C GLU A 182 7.86 8.04 -1.68
N ILE A 183 6.62 7.75 -2.07
CA ILE A 183 5.52 7.41 -1.15
C ILE A 183 5.78 6.12 -0.37
N GLN A 184 6.51 5.15 -0.94
CA GLN A 184 6.86 3.90 -0.23
C GLN A 184 7.71 4.15 1.02
N ALA A 185 8.51 5.23 1.03
CA ALA A 185 9.36 5.58 2.16
C ALA A 185 8.67 6.53 3.16
N CYS A 186 7.47 7.02 2.84
CA CYS A 186 6.73 7.93 3.73
C CYS A 186 6.30 7.21 5.01
N ARG A 187 6.68 7.79 6.15
CA ARG A 187 6.31 7.31 7.49
C ARG A 187 5.49 8.39 8.18
N LYS A 188 4.50 7.95 8.98
CA LYS A 188 3.71 8.86 9.82
C LYS A 188 4.53 9.37 11.02
N THR A 189 5.48 8.56 11.51
CA THR A 189 6.31 8.86 12.68
C THR A 189 7.76 9.13 12.29
N TYR A 190 8.46 9.96 13.08
CA TYR A 190 9.85 10.33 12.86
C TYR A 190 10.73 9.68 13.95
N PRO A 191 11.33 8.49 13.70
CA PRO A 191 11.93 7.68 14.76
C PRO A 191 13.08 8.38 15.51
N THR A 192 13.88 9.19 14.80
CA THR A 192 14.97 9.96 15.43
C THR A 192 14.44 10.97 16.44
N PHE A 193 13.34 11.67 16.09
CA PHE A 193 12.69 12.62 16.98
C PHE A 193 12.05 11.90 18.17
N THR A 194 11.34 10.79 17.93
CA THR A 194 10.73 9.98 18.99
C THR A 194 11.78 9.51 20.00
N ILE A 195 12.92 8.97 19.54
CA ILE A 195 14.00 8.49 20.41
C ILE A 195 14.61 9.64 21.20
N PHE A 196 14.85 10.79 20.56
CA PHE A 196 15.39 11.97 21.22
C PHE A 196 14.47 12.46 22.36
N VAL A 197 13.18 12.60 22.08
CA VAL A 197 12.20 13.03 23.10
C VAL A 197 12.04 11.97 24.19
N ALA A 198 12.03 10.68 23.84
CA ALA A 198 11.98 9.59 24.81
C ALA A 198 13.19 9.59 25.75
N MET A 199 14.40 9.84 25.22
CA MET A 199 15.61 9.98 26.03
C MET A 199 15.54 11.18 26.99
N LEU A 200 15.00 12.32 26.53
CA LEU A 200 14.79 13.49 27.38
C LEU A 200 13.80 13.17 28.51
N ILE A 201 12.67 12.54 28.18
CA ILE A 201 11.64 12.18 29.16
C ILE A 201 12.13 11.14 30.17
N LEU A 202 12.83 10.10 29.70
CA LEU A 202 13.30 9.04 30.59
C LEU A 202 14.50 9.49 31.45
N GLY A 203 15.53 10.08 30.82
CA GLY A 203 16.78 10.43 31.48
C GLY A 203 16.80 11.83 32.11
N VAL A 204 16.42 12.87 31.38
CA VAL A 204 16.54 14.27 31.86
C VAL A 204 15.46 14.60 32.89
N ILE A 205 14.20 14.23 32.62
CA ILE A 205 13.11 14.38 33.61
C ILE A 205 13.27 13.37 34.76
N GLY A 206 13.95 12.25 34.50
CA GLY A 206 14.20 11.20 35.49
C GLY A 206 13.01 10.25 35.69
N ILE A 207 12.12 10.11 34.71
CA ILE A 207 11.00 9.15 34.77
C ILE A 207 11.53 7.71 34.90
N GLU A 208 12.74 7.42 34.42
CA GLU A 208 13.37 6.12 34.62
C GLU A 208 13.54 5.72 36.09
N ASN A 209 13.64 6.70 37.01
CA ASN A 209 13.76 6.46 38.45
C ASN A 209 12.48 5.86 39.06
N ILE A 210 11.34 5.97 38.37
CA ILE A 210 10.11 5.26 38.74
C ILE A 210 10.30 3.75 38.58
N ALA A 211 11.24 3.28 37.76
CA ALA A 211 11.55 1.85 37.61
C ALA A 211 12.32 1.25 38.81
N SER A 212 12.70 2.06 39.80
CA SER A 212 13.36 1.60 41.03
C SER A 212 12.47 0.64 41.82
N ARG A 213 13.10 -0.26 42.60
CA ARG A 213 12.40 -1.13 43.56
C ARG A 213 11.91 -0.38 44.80
N ASP A 214 12.11 0.93 44.90
CA ASP A 214 11.59 1.71 46.04
C ASP A 214 10.07 1.89 45.92
N PRO A 215 9.30 1.85 47.02
CA PRO A 215 7.86 2.07 46.97
C PRO A 215 7.51 3.53 46.64
N PHE A 216 8.36 4.48 47.06
CA PHE A 216 8.13 5.90 46.83
C PHE A 216 8.55 6.33 45.42
N VAL A 217 7.69 7.11 44.78
CA VAL A 217 7.97 7.72 43.48
C VAL A 217 8.85 8.95 43.70
N SER A 218 10.03 8.94 43.08
CA SER A 218 10.91 10.11 43.03
C SER A 218 11.50 10.25 41.63
N LEU A 219 11.54 11.48 41.11
CA LEU A 219 12.12 11.79 39.80
C LEU A 219 13.62 12.12 39.91
N SER A 220 14.05 12.67 41.05
CA SER A 220 15.45 13.03 41.30
C SER A 220 16.13 12.03 42.23
N THR A 221 17.33 11.57 41.86
CA THR A 221 18.18 10.76 42.74
C THR A 221 19.04 11.66 43.63
N ASN A 222 19.10 11.37 44.92
CA ASN A 222 20.01 12.04 45.84
C ASN A 222 21.26 11.16 46.03
N PRO A 223 22.47 11.62 45.70
CA PRO A 223 23.68 10.79 45.81
C PRO A 223 24.02 10.41 47.26
N LEU A 224 23.44 11.10 48.23
CA LEU A 224 23.62 10.88 49.66
C LEU A 224 22.61 9.88 50.25
N ARG A 225 21.61 9.45 49.46
CA ARG A 225 20.61 8.44 49.90
C ARG A 225 20.88 7.11 49.21
N TYR A 226 20.49 6.04 49.88
CA TYR A 226 20.45 4.71 49.26
C TYR A 226 19.52 4.75 48.05
N ASN A 227 20.04 4.34 46.89
CA ASN A 227 19.26 4.19 45.66
C ASN A 227 19.03 2.70 45.43
N SER A 228 17.78 2.27 45.43
CA SER A 228 17.43 0.88 45.17
C SER A 228 17.59 0.54 43.69
N PRO A 229 18.13 -0.65 43.35
CA PRO A 229 18.36 -1.01 41.96
C PRO A 229 17.06 -1.08 41.15
N SER A 230 17.12 -0.73 39.86
CA SER A 230 15.98 -0.82 38.95
C SER A 230 15.47 -2.25 38.79
N ASN A 231 14.15 -2.39 38.72
CA ASN A 231 13.48 -3.62 38.33
C ASN A 231 13.25 -3.66 36.80
N PRO A 232 13.68 -4.72 36.09
CA PRO A 232 13.50 -4.85 34.65
C PRO A 232 12.03 -4.87 34.22
N VAL A 233 11.12 -5.42 35.03
CA VAL A 233 9.67 -5.45 34.76
C VAL A 233 9.09 -4.02 34.72
N PHE A 234 9.44 -3.20 35.71
CA PHE A 234 9.00 -1.81 35.78
C PHE A 234 9.60 -0.97 34.66
N ARG A 235 10.89 -1.21 34.35
CA ARG A 235 11.58 -0.55 33.24
C ARG A 235 10.89 -0.86 31.90
N LEU A 236 10.54 -2.11 31.65
CA LEU A 236 9.80 -2.50 30.45
C LEU A 236 8.45 -1.77 30.35
N ALA A 237 7.66 -1.77 31.43
CA ALA A 237 6.37 -1.08 31.45
C ALA A 237 6.51 0.42 31.16
N LEU A 238 7.46 1.10 31.79
CA LEU A 238 7.70 2.53 31.58
C LEU A 238 8.15 2.83 30.16
N ILE A 239 9.05 2.03 29.59
CA ILE A 239 9.48 2.18 28.19
C ILE A 239 8.27 2.05 27.26
N ILE A 240 7.45 1.01 27.41
CA ILE A 240 6.27 0.80 26.56
C ILE A 240 5.27 1.95 26.70
N VAL A 241 5.02 2.45 27.92
CA VAL A 241 4.11 3.59 28.14
C VAL A 241 4.64 4.86 27.50
N VAL A 242 5.93 5.20 27.69
CA VAL A 242 6.51 6.44 27.14
C VAL A 242 6.54 6.41 25.62
N PHE A 243 7.03 5.32 25.01
CA PHE A 243 7.04 5.19 23.56
C PHE A 243 5.62 5.11 22.97
N GLY A 244 4.69 4.42 23.63
CA GLY A 244 3.29 4.35 23.22
C GLY A 244 2.60 5.71 23.26
N PHE A 245 2.85 6.49 24.32
CA PHE A 245 2.35 7.86 24.44
C PHE A 245 2.93 8.76 23.34
N LEU A 246 4.25 8.80 23.19
CA LEU A 246 4.90 9.61 22.14
C LEU A 246 4.40 9.24 20.74
N GLY A 247 4.34 7.95 20.43
CA GLY A 247 3.82 7.46 19.15
C GLY A 247 2.36 7.85 18.91
N PHE A 248 1.51 7.77 19.94
CA PHE A 248 0.12 8.22 19.84
C PHE A 248 0.02 9.72 19.54
N PHE A 249 0.78 10.56 20.25
CA PHE A 249 0.76 12.01 20.02
C PHE A 249 1.34 12.40 18.66
N GLU A 250 2.41 11.73 18.21
CA GLU A 250 2.97 11.94 16.87
C GLU A 250 1.95 11.60 15.77
N ILE A 251 1.29 10.43 15.88
CA ILE A 251 0.26 10.01 14.92
C ILE A 251 -0.94 10.95 14.98
N ALA A 252 -1.41 11.32 16.17
CA ALA A 252 -2.53 12.23 16.34
C ALA A 252 -2.22 13.61 15.75
N PHE A 253 -1.03 14.16 15.99
CA PHE A 253 -0.59 15.41 15.38
C PHE A 253 -0.50 15.29 13.85
N ARG A 254 0.09 14.21 13.34
CA ARG A 254 0.21 13.98 11.89
C ARG A 254 -1.17 13.90 11.22
N VAL A 255 -2.11 13.15 11.79
CA VAL A 255 -3.44 12.95 11.19
C VAL A 255 -4.35 14.17 11.39
N LEU A 256 -4.44 14.71 12.61
CA LEU A 256 -5.41 15.77 12.93
C LEU A 256 -4.95 17.16 12.47
N VAL A 257 -3.64 17.41 12.44
CA VAL A 257 -3.08 18.73 12.12
C VAL A 257 -2.38 18.69 10.76
N TRP A 258 -1.37 17.83 10.60
CA TRP A 258 -0.52 17.89 9.40
C TRP A 258 -1.26 17.50 8.11
N GLU A 259 -1.89 16.32 8.09
CA GLU A 259 -2.64 15.80 6.95
C GLU A 259 -3.88 16.65 6.66
N ARG A 260 -4.49 17.24 7.70
CA ARG A 260 -5.71 18.05 7.54
C ARG A 260 -5.46 19.44 6.99
N PHE A 261 -4.36 20.09 7.36
CA PHE A 261 -4.11 21.50 7.04
C PHE A 261 -2.99 21.72 6.01
N PHE A 262 -2.04 20.80 5.87
CA PHE A 262 -0.83 21.04 5.06
C PHE A 262 -0.69 20.11 3.88
N THR A 263 -0.65 18.79 4.09
CA THR A 263 -0.27 17.87 3.01
C THR A 263 -0.88 16.49 3.18
N ASP A 264 -1.57 16.02 2.14
CA ASP A 264 -2.07 14.66 2.00
C ASP A 264 -1.35 14.00 0.81
N ASP A 265 -0.21 13.37 1.07
CA ASP A 265 0.67 12.80 0.04
C ASP A 265 -0.05 11.75 -0.81
N LEU A 266 -0.95 10.96 -0.21
CA LEU A 266 -1.67 9.89 -0.91
C LEU A 266 -2.75 10.46 -1.85
N ARG A 267 -3.50 11.48 -1.41
CA ARG A 267 -4.47 12.16 -2.28
C ARG A 267 -3.79 12.94 -3.38
N ASN A 268 -2.71 13.66 -3.05
CA ASN A 268 -1.90 14.40 -4.03
C ASN A 268 -1.36 13.48 -5.13
N PHE A 269 -0.94 12.26 -4.78
CA PHE A 269 -0.51 11.27 -5.76
C PHE A 269 -1.64 10.80 -6.68
N ALA A 270 -2.82 10.54 -6.13
CA ALA A 270 -3.99 10.16 -6.93
C ALA A 270 -4.41 11.32 -7.86
N ASP A 271 -4.34 12.56 -7.39
CA ASP A 271 -4.59 13.75 -8.21
C ASP A 271 -3.55 13.90 -9.32
N LEU A 272 -2.26 13.69 -9.02
CA LEU A 272 -1.19 13.71 -10.01
C LEU A 272 -1.46 12.69 -11.12
N CYS A 273 -1.87 11.46 -10.77
CA CYS A 273 -2.23 10.42 -11.73
C CYS A 273 -3.32 10.91 -12.72
N SER A 274 -4.34 11.62 -12.24
CA SER A 274 -5.40 12.19 -13.08
C SER A 274 -4.92 13.33 -14.00
N VAL A 275 -3.93 14.11 -13.56
CA VAL A 275 -3.36 15.21 -14.36
C VAL A 275 -2.46 14.66 -15.45
N VAL A 276 -1.63 13.66 -15.14
CA VAL A 276 -0.70 13.06 -16.11
C VAL A 276 -1.35 12.02 -17.03
N ASN A 277 -2.64 11.73 -16.85
CA ASN A 277 -3.39 10.76 -17.64
C ASN A 277 -2.85 9.31 -17.52
N ILE A 278 -2.43 8.92 -16.32
CA ILE A 278 -1.89 7.57 -16.02
C ILE A 278 -2.64 6.96 -14.86
N SER A 279 -3.16 5.74 -15.05
CA SER A 279 -3.72 4.95 -13.97
C SER A 279 -2.70 3.97 -13.38
N VAL A 280 -2.84 3.66 -12.09
CA VAL A 280 -2.03 2.66 -11.40
C VAL A 280 -2.88 1.44 -11.10
N PHE A 281 -2.49 0.29 -11.66
CA PHE A 281 -3.13 -0.99 -11.41
C PHE A 281 -2.21 -1.87 -10.56
N VAL A 282 -2.63 -2.14 -9.32
CA VAL A 282 -1.85 -2.92 -8.34
C VAL A 282 -2.46 -4.30 -8.20
N LEU A 283 -1.77 -5.31 -8.69
CA LEU A 283 -2.15 -6.70 -8.55
C LEU A 283 -1.57 -7.28 -7.26
N ALA A 284 -2.35 -7.26 -6.19
CA ALA A 284 -1.92 -7.74 -4.87
C ALA A 284 -2.04 -9.26 -4.71
N GLN A 285 -3.03 -9.88 -5.38
CA GLN A 285 -3.21 -11.33 -5.49
C GLN A 285 -3.82 -11.67 -6.86
N ARG A 286 -3.85 -12.95 -7.24
CA ARG A 286 -4.39 -13.41 -8.53
C ARG A 286 -5.81 -12.92 -8.85
N ASN A 287 -6.70 -12.87 -7.85
CA ASN A 287 -8.10 -12.47 -8.04
C ASN A 287 -8.44 -11.16 -7.29
N PHE A 288 -7.44 -10.39 -6.87
CA PHE A 288 -7.67 -9.17 -6.09
C PHE A 288 -6.58 -8.12 -6.30
N GLY A 289 -6.99 -6.87 -6.43
CA GLY A 289 -6.08 -5.75 -6.61
C GLY A 289 -6.66 -4.42 -6.18
N TYR A 290 -5.83 -3.40 -6.29
CA TYR A 290 -6.20 -2.00 -6.08
C TYR A 290 -6.02 -1.24 -7.38
N TYR A 291 -6.84 -0.22 -7.59
CA TYR A 291 -6.78 0.60 -8.79
C TYR A 291 -6.87 2.07 -8.42
N ILE A 292 -5.94 2.86 -8.95
CA ILE A 292 -5.98 4.30 -8.90
C ILE A 292 -6.33 4.78 -10.31
N HIS A 293 -7.50 5.40 -10.43
CA HIS A 293 -8.00 5.96 -11.66
C HIS A 293 -7.30 7.30 -11.91
N GLY A 294 -6.51 7.36 -12.99
CA GLY A 294 -5.85 8.57 -13.45
C GLY A 294 -6.17 8.90 -14.90
N HIS A 295 -7.29 8.43 -15.45
CA HIS A 295 -7.71 8.87 -16.77
C HIS A 295 -8.19 10.32 -16.67
N SER A 296 -7.47 11.22 -17.34
CA SER A 296 -7.79 12.64 -17.30
C SER A 296 -9.18 12.85 -17.93
N PRO A 297 -10.06 13.64 -17.29
CA PRO A 297 -11.36 13.99 -17.90
C PRO A 297 -11.24 14.73 -19.24
N ALA A 298 -10.12 15.44 -19.44
CA ALA A 298 -9.80 16.09 -20.71
C ALA A 298 -9.24 15.10 -21.76
N GLY A 299 -8.89 13.87 -21.37
CA GLY A 299 -8.37 12.80 -22.22
C GLY A 299 -6.94 13.01 -22.72
N ARG A 300 -6.29 14.12 -22.36
CA ARG A 300 -4.90 14.45 -22.74
C ARG A 300 -4.20 15.20 -21.60
N ALA A 301 -2.94 14.86 -21.36
CA ALA A 301 -2.09 15.59 -20.40
C ALA A 301 -1.18 16.62 -21.09
N ASP A 302 -0.68 16.29 -22.28
CA ASP A 302 0.36 17.06 -22.97
C ASP A 302 -0.28 18.12 -23.86
N VAL A 303 -0.70 19.22 -23.23
CA VAL A 303 -1.45 20.29 -23.90
C VAL A 303 -0.71 21.62 -23.79
N ASN A 304 -0.58 22.32 -24.92
CA ASN A 304 -0.05 23.69 -24.94
C ASN A 304 -0.95 24.66 -24.15
N LEU A 305 -0.42 25.82 -23.76
CA LEU A 305 -1.16 26.83 -23.00
C LEU A 305 -2.56 27.15 -23.55
N PRO A 306 -2.78 27.31 -24.88
CA PRO A 306 -4.13 27.55 -25.41
C PRO A 306 -5.09 26.37 -25.16
N GLY A 307 -4.59 25.14 -25.20
CA GLY A 307 -5.43 23.98 -24.92
C GLY A 307 -5.70 23.83 -23.42
N ILE A 308 -4.77 24.20 -22.54
CA ILE A 308 -5.06 24.30 -21.09
C ILE A 308 -6.19 25.31 -20.84
N VAL A 309 -6.13 26.48 -21.47
CA VAL A 309 -7.21 27.49 -21.35
C VAL A 309 -8.55 26.91 -21.84
N SER A 310 -8.55 26.16 -22.93
CA SER A 310 -9.77 25.50 -23.42
C SER A 310 -10.33 24.48 -22.42
N ILE A 311 -9.47 23.67 -21.80
CA ILE A 311 -9.87 22.68 -20.78
C ILE A 311 -10.45 23.40 -19.55
N LEU A 312 -9.78 24.45 -19.07
CA LEU A 312 -10.26 25.23 -17.93
C LEU A 312 -11.62 25.88 -18.22
N SER A 313 -11.82 26.40 -19.44
CA SER A 313 -13.12 26.96 -19.84
C SER A 313 -14.23 25.92 -19.87
N SER A 314 -13.94 24.67 -20.27
CA SER A 314 -14.93 23.59 -20.27
C SER A 314 -15.17 23.02 -18.88
N VAL A 315 -14.16 23.00 -18.00
CA VAL A 315 -14.35 22.67 -16.57
C VAL A 315 -15.27 23.71 -15.90
N GLN A 316 -15.08 25.00 -16.18
CA GLN A 316 -15.90 26.08 -15.62
C GLN A 316 -17.39 25.96 -16.00
N CYS A 317 -17.68 25.40 -17.17
CA CYS A 317 -19.05 25.20 -17.65
C CYS A 317 -19.64 23.84 -17.25
N ASP A 318 -19.00 23.08 -16.35
CA ASP A 318 -19.35 21.70 -15.98
C ASP A 318 -19.52 20.77 -17.21
N ALA A 319 -18.82 21.07 -18.31
CA ALA A 319 -18.90 20.32 -19.56
C ALA A 319 -17.99 19.08 -19.57
N ILE A 320 -17.14 18.92 -18.55
CA ILE A 320 -16.20 17.82 -18.37
C ILE A 320 -16.70 16.94 -17.21
N PRO A 321 -16.71 15.61 -17.36
CA PRO A 321 -17.12 14.72 -16.28
C PRO A 321 -16.18 14.83 -15.08
N ARG A 322 -16.68 14.42 -13.91
CA ARG A 322 -15.84 14.33 -12.71
C ARG A 322 -14.70 13.34 -12.89
N ARG A 323 -13.70 13.45 -12.02
CA ARG A 323 -12.41 12.73 -12.17
C ARG A 323 -12.48 11.27 -11.80
N GLY A 324 -13.52 10.83 -11.09
CA GLY A 324 -13.73 9.42 -10.76
C GLY A 324 -14.15 8.60 -11.96
N ILE A 325 -14.19 7.28 -11.75
CA ILE A 325 -14.57 6.32 -12.80
C ILE A 325 -16.06 6.40 -13.15
N SER A 326 -16.89 6.76 -12.17
CA SER A 326 -18.29 7.11 -12.40
C SER A 326 -18.37 8.61 -12.64
N PRO A 327 -19.22 9.06 -13.59
CA PRO A 327 -19.31 10.47 -13.96
C PRO A 327 -19.77 11.40 -12.81
N GLU A 328 -20.25 10.83 -11.71
CA GLU A 328 -20.76 11.54 -10.54
C GLU A 328 -19.81 11.49 -9.32
N SER A 329 -18.76 10.66 -9.34
CA SER A 329 -17.82 10.52 -8.21
C SER A 329 -16.51 11.26 -8.48
N ASP A 330 -15.91 11.79 -7.42
CA ASP A 330 -14.55 12.35 -7.40
C ASP A 330 -13.53 11.39 -6.76
N ASP A 331 -13.93 10.16 -6.45
CA ASP A 331 -13.04 9.17 -5.87
C ASP A 331 -12.09 8.62 -6.93
N HIS A 332 -10.79 8.55 -6.61
CA HIS A 332 -9.78 8.03 -7.53
C HIS A 332 -9.34 6.60 -7.18
N THR A 333 -9.64 6.12 -5.98
CA THR A 333 -9.12 4.83 -5.47
C THR A 333 -10.19 3.77 -5.37
N TYR A 334 -9.94 2.60 -5.95
CA TYR A 334 -10.90 1.51 -6.06
C TYR A 334 -10.31 0.16 -5.63
N LEU A 335 -11.18 -0.66 -5.03
CA LEU A 335 -10.91 -2.06 -4.72
C LEU A 335 -11.43 -2.93 -5.88
N MET A 336 -10.64 -3.90 -6.34
CA MET A 336 -11.05 -4.77 -7.45
C MET A 336 -11.04 -6.24 -7.06
N ALA A 337 -12.14 -6.92 -7.34
CA ALA A 337 -12.20 -8.38 -7.46
C ALA A 337 -11.96 -8.75 -8.93
N LEU A 338 -10.89 -9.50 -9.20
CA LEU A 338 -10.42 -9.77 -10.55
C LEU A 338 -10.85 -11.18 -11.02
N PRO A 339 -11.20 -11.34 -12.31
CA PRO A 339 -11.44 -12.66 -12.89
C PRO A 339 -10.18 -13.53 -12.83
N SER A 340 -10.35 -14.83 -12.57
CA SER A 340 -9.22 -15.78 -12.46
C SER A 340 -8.39 -15.92 -13.74
N GLY A 341 -8.99 -15.65 -14.90
CA GLY A 341 -8.30 -15.70 -16.20
C GLY A 341 -7.43 -14.48 -16.50
N LEU A 342 -7.62 -13.34 -15.81
CA LEU A 342 -6.88 -12.10 -16.08
C LEU A 342 -5.38 -12.30 -15.88
N TYR A 343 -5.01 -12.93 -14.76
CA TYR A 343 -3.62 -13.19 -14.42
C TYR A 343 -2.93 -14.08 -15.46
N SER A 344 -3.58 -15.15 -15.89
CA SER A 344 -3.04 -16.04 -16.93
C SER A 344 -2.85 -15.34 -18.27
N SER A 345 -3.75 -14.43 -18.63
CA SER A 345 -3.61 -13.60 -19.84
C SER A 345 -2.42 -12.64 -19.73
N LEU A 346 -2.24 -11.98 -18.57
CA LEU A 346 -1.07 -11.12 -18.32
C LEU A 346 0.24 -11.90 -18.36
N GLU A 347 0.31 -13.08 -17.74
CA GLU A 347 1.51 -13.93 -17.81
C GLU A 347 1.85 -14.35 -19.24
N ARG A 348 0.84 -14.68 -20.06
CA ARG A 348 1.05 -14.99 -21.49
C ARG A 348 1.60 -13.80 -22.26
N LEU A 349 1.09 -12.59 -21.99
CA LEU A 349 1.58 -11.36 -22.62
C LEU A 349 3.01 -11.01 -22.17
N LEU A 350 3.36 -11.29 -20.92
CA LEU A 350 4.69 -10.98 -20.36
C LEU A 350 5.75 -12.06 -20.65
N ALA A 351 5.35 -13.28 -21.04
CA ALA A 351 6.26 -14.39 -21.28
C ALA A 351 7.38 -14.09 -22.30
N PRO A 352 7.13 -13.41 -23.44
CA PRO A 352 8.19 -13.04 -24.39
C PRO A 352 9.27 -12.14 -23.77
N ALA A 353 8.87 -11.17 -22.93
CA ALA A 353 9.82 -10.26 -22.28
C ALA A 353 10.66 -10.98 -21.20
N ARG A 354 10.07 -11.90 -20.43
CA ARG A 354 10.77 -12.65 -19.36
C ARG A 354 11.79 -13.67 -19.87
N ASN A 355 11.55 -14.26 -21.04
CA ASN A 355 12.40 -15.32 -21.60
C ASN A 355 13.62 -14.79 -22.38
N THR A 356 13.76 -13.47 -22.54
CA THR A 356 14.78 -12.83 -23.42
C THR A 356 16.08 -12.48 -22.68
N SER A 357 16.38 -13.13 -21.55
CA SER A 357 17.54 -12.87 -20.66
C SER A 357 18.93 -13.12 -21.29
N GLY A 358 19.05 -13.25 -22.62
CA GLY A 358 20.30 -13.56 -23.32
C GLY A 358 20.71 -12.64 -24.48
N ALA A 359 19.88 -11.67 -24.92
CA ALA A 359 20.18 -10.84 -26.10
C ALA A 359 19.91 -9.34 -25.86
N MET A 360 20.96 -8.57 -25.53
CA MET A 360 20.88 -7.17 -25.08
C MET A 360 20.27 -6.16 -26.07
N ASN A 361 20.28 -6.43 -27.39
CA ASN A 361 19.79 -5.47 -28.39
C ASN A 361 18.36 -5.75 -28.89
N MET A 362 17.87 -6.98 -28.75
CA MET A 362 16.47 -7.35 -29.09
C MET A 362 15.53 -7.13 -27.90
N SER A 363 16.07 -7.14 -26.68
CA SER A 363 15.31 -7.02 -25.43
C SER A 363 14.60 -5.68 -25.27
N SER A 364 15.21 -4.56 -25.70
CA SER A 364 14.62 -3.22 -25.56
C SER A 364 13.39 -3.04 -26.47
N PHE A 365 13.48 -3.43 -27.74
CA PHE A 365 12.38 -3.35 -28.70
C PHE A 365 11.23 -4.30 -28.32
N LEU A 366 11.55 -5.57 -28.00
CA LEU A 366 10.55 -6.54 -27.55
C LEU A 366 9.89 -6.13 -26.23
N SER A 367 10.63 -5.50 -25.30
CA SER A 367 10.07 -5.01 -24.04
C SER A 367 9.08 -3.86 -24.25
N HIS A 368 9.35 -2.98 -25.23
CA HIS A 368 8.47 -1.87 -25.55
C HIS A 368 7.18 -2.34 -26.23
N GLU A 369 7.26 -3.24 -27.21
CA GLU A 369 6.06 -3.83 -27.83
C GLU A 369 5.24 -4.64 -26.83
N THR A 370 5.90 -5.42 -25.97
CA THR A 370 5.24 -6.17 -24.89
C THR A 370 4.53 -5.22 -23.91
N GLY A 371 5.20 -4.14 -23.49
CA GLY A 371 4.62 -3.12 -22.62
C GLY A 371 3.39 -2.45 -23.25
N GLN A 372 3.45 -2.13 -24.56
CA GLN A 372 2.30 -1.58 -25.28
C GLN A 372 1.14 -2.58 -25.40
N ALA A 373 1.42 -3.87 -25.64
CA ALA A 373 0.40 -4.91 -25.69
C ALA A 373 -0.31 -5.07 -24.34
N VAL A 374 0.45 -5.08 -23.23
CA VAL A 374 -0.10 -5.11 -21.87
C VAL A 374 -0.92 -3.85 -21.59
N ASN A 375 -0.43 -2.66 -21.96
CA ASN A 375 -1.17 -1.41 -21.77
C ASN A 375 -2.52 -1.43 -22.51
N ARG A 376 -2.52 -1.83 -23.80
CA ARG A 376 -3.75 -1.95 -24.60
C ARG A 376 -4.73 -2.96 -24.01
N PHE A 377 -4.22 -4.10 -23.54
CA PHE A 377 -5.04 -5.12 -22.87
C PHE A 377 -5.71 -4.57 -21.60
N LEU A 378 -4.95 -3.89 -20.74
CA LEU A 378 -5.46 -3.33 -19.49
C LEU A 378 -6.46 -2.18 -19.72
N ILE A 379 -6.21 -1.30 -20.69
CA ILE A 379 -7.17 -0.27 -21.12
C ILE A 379 -8.48 -0.92 -21.60
N GLY A 380 -8.37 -1.95 -22.44
CA GLY A 380 -9.52 -2.72 -22.92
C GLY A 380 -10.28 -3.44 -21.80
N PHE A 381 -9.57 -3.93 -20.79
CA PHE A 381 -10.17 -4.54 -19.61
C PHE A 381 -10.92 -3.49 -18.78
N ILE A 382 -10.29 -2.39 -18.39
CA ILE A 382 -10.88 -1.36 -17.52
C ILE A 382 -12.10 -0.70 -18.19
N SER A 383 -12.01 -0.39 -19.48
CA SER A 383 -13.12 0.22 -20.23
C SER A 383 -14.37 -0.66 -20.34
N ARG A 384 -14.23 -1.98 -20.17
CA ARG A 384 -15.33 -2.95 -20.22
C ARG A 384 -15.88 -3.31 -18.84
N VAL A 385 -15.18 -2.95 -17.76
CA VAL A 385 -15.57 -3.29 -16.40
C VAL A 385 -16.45 -2.17 -15.84
N SER A 386 -17.65 -2.54 -15.39
CA SER A 386 -18.49 -1.67 -14.57
C SER A 386 -17.97 -1.72 -13.13
N PHE A 387 -17.57 -0.57 -12.59
CA PHE A 387 -17.11 -0.46 -11.21
C PHE A 387 -18.32 -0.19 -10.31
N SER A 388 -18.43 -0.94 -9.21
CA SER A 388 -19.33 -0.59 -8.11
C SER A 388 -18.50 0.12 -7.04
N ALA A 389 -18.86 1.38 -6.74
CA ALA A 389 -18.39 2.05 -5.54
C ALA A 389 -19.08 1.41 -4.33
N PHE A 390 -18.32 1.15 -3.26
CA PHE A 390 -18.83 0.63 -1.99
C PHE A 390 -18.81 1.70 -0.91
#